data_AF-A0A2D6PBM0-F1
#
_entry.id   AF-A0A2D6PBM0-F1
#
_cell.length_a   1.000
_cell.length_b   1.000
_cell.length_c   1.000
_cell.angle_alpha   90.00
_cell.angle_beta   90.00
_cell.angle_gamma   90.00
#
_symmetry.space_group_name_H-M   'P 1'
#
loop_
_entity.id
_entity.type
_entity.pdbx_description
1 polymer ?
#
loop_
_entity_poly.entity_id
_entity_poly.type
_entity_poly.pdbx_seq_one_letter_code
_entity_poly.pdbx_strand_id
1 'polypeptide(L)'
;MIPSIHIVLGLLFSLFLYPLFGFYVIIIFLSSFLIDVDHVLWYFIKYKKWDNLKEIYNYYTDDEKIRDILNVFHTIEFLILLIVLAIFFKIFRFVLIGVGFHYLLDIIYMVSHKKYGRRAISLINWLKRNYKRL
;
A
#
# COMPACT_ATOMS: atom_id res chain seq x y z
N MET A 1 -4.84 6.72 0.08
CA MET A 1 -4.67 8.08 0.67
C MET A 1 -3.33 8.66 0.19
N ILE A 2 -2.97 9.90 0.53
CA ILE A 2 -1.64 10.42 0.20
C ILE A 2 -0.59 9.74 1.11
N PRO A 3 0.57 9.28 0.58
CA PRO A 3 1.58 8.56 1.37
C PRO A 3 2.07 9.27 2.62
N SER A 4 2.13 10.61 2.61
CA SER A 4 2.56 11.38 3.78
C SER A 4 1.65 11.19 5.00
N ILE A 5 0.34 11.00 4.78
CA ILE A 5 -0.62 10.76 5.87
C ILE A 5 -0.43 9.35 6.43
N HIS A 6 -0.14 8.35 5.57
CA HIS A 6 0.17 6.99 6.02
C HIS A 6 1.42 6.96 6.90
N ILE A 7 2.46 7.72 6.55
CA ILE A 7 3.69 7.79 7.36
C ILE A 7 3.40 8.33 8.75
N VAL A 8 2.69 9.46 8.85
CA VAL A 8 2.39 10.09 10.15
C VAL A 8 1.51 9.19 11.00
N LEU A 9 0.40 8.69 10.44
CA LEU A 9 -0.53 7.82 11.19
C LEU A 9 0.11 6.47 11.53
N GLY A 10 0.92 5.91 10.63
CA GLY A 10 1.66 4.67 10.85
C GLY A 10 2.71 4.82 11.96
N LEU A 11 3.41 5.94 12.02
CA LEU A 11 4.34 6.25 13.12
C LEU A 11 3.59 6.36 14.45
N LEU A 12 2.51 7.15 14.50
CA LEU A 12 1.71 7.34 15.71
C LEU A 12 1.13 6.01 16.21
N PHE A 13 0.57 5.21 15.31
CA PHE A 13 0.04 3.88 15.62
C PHE A 13 1.13 2.94 16.16
N SER A 14 2.32 2.96 15.55
CA SER A 14 3.43 2.11 15.98
C SER A 14 3.96 2.51 17.36
N LEU A 15 4.10 3.81 17.62
CA LEU A 15 4.49 4.32 18.94
C LEU A 15 3.46 3.97 20.01
N PHE A 16 2.17 4.08 19.69
CA PHE A 16 1.09 3.67 20.58
C PHE A 16 1.18 2.20 20.99
N LEU A 17 1.64 1.33 20.09
CA LEU A 17 1.82 -0.10 20.36
C LEU A 17 3.12 -0.47 21.07
N TYR A 18 4.01 0.50 21.34
CA TYR A 18 5.31 0.24 21.96
C TYR A 18 5.23 -0.51 23.31
N PRO A 19 4.30 -0.19 24.23
CA PRO A 19 4.20 -0.92 25.50
C PRO A 19 3.88 -2.41 25.33
N LEU A 20 3.23 -2.79 24.22
CA LEU A 20 2.80 -4.17 23.96
C LEU A 20 3.86 -4.98 23.20
N PHE A 21 4.57 -4.34 22.26
CA PHE A 21 5.46 -5.04 21.33
C PHE A 21 6.93 -4.61 21.41
N GLY A 22 7.29 -3.63 22.25
CA GLY A 22 8.66 -3.13 22.37
C GLY A 22 9.23 -2.70 21.03
N PHE A 23 10.48 -3.06 20.74
CA PHE A 23 11.15 -2.65 19.48
C PHE A 23 10.55 -3.27 18.21
N TYR A 24 9.66 -4.27 18.30
CA TYR A 24 8.97 -4.78 17.11
C TYR A 24 8.07 -3.72 16.44
N VAL A 25 7.74 -2.63 17.13
CA VAL A 25 7.01 -1.50 16.52
C VAL A 25 7.76 -0.83 15.38
N ILE A 26 9.09 -0.95 15.32
CA ILE A 26 9.87 -0.48 14.17
C ILE A 26 9.44 -1.24 12.91
N ILE A 27 9.18 -2.54 13.03
CA ILE A 27 8.75 -3.39 11.91
C ILE A 27 7.30 -3.05 11.52
N ILE A 28 6.44 -2.79 12.51
CA ILE A 28 5.07 -2.34 12.27
C ILE A 28 5.08 -1.01 11.49
N PHE A 29 5.89 -0.05 11.92
CA PHE A 29 6.04 1.24 11.23
C PHE A 29 6.59 1.06 9.81
N LEU A 30 7.71 0.36 9.68
CA LEU A 30 8.36 0.17 8.38
C LEU A 30 7.45 -0.57 7.40
N SER A 31 6.71 -1.59 7.84
CA SER A 31 5.78 -2.31 6.98
C SER A 31 4.56 -1.45 6.56
N SER A 32 4.04 -0.60 7.45
CA SER A 32 2.98 0.36 7.12
C SER A 32 3.43 1.42 6.12
N PHE A 33 4.72 1.76 6.10
CA PHE A 33 5.30 2.74 5.17
C PHE A 33 5.73 2.11 3.84
N LEU A 34 6.47 0.99 3.89
CA LEU A 34 7.09 0.37 2.73
C LEU A 34 6.08 -0.18 1.72
N ILE A 35 4.84 -0.45 2.14
CA ILE A 35 3.77 -0.82 1.21
C ILE A 35 3.52 0.25 0.15
N ASP A 36 3.62 1.54 0.51
CA ASP A 36 3.38 2.63 -0.44
C ASP A 36 4.48 2.77 -1.50
N VAL A 37 5.60 2.08 -1.36
CA VAL A 37 6.69 2.11 -2.37
C VAL A 37 6.20 1.62 -3.73
N ASP A 38 5.18 0.75 -3.77
CA ASP A 38 4.61 0.27 -5.03
C ASP A 38 3.95 1.37 -5.88
N HIS A 39 3.58 2.50 -5.27
CA HIS A 39 3.08 3.68 -6.01
C HIS A 39 4.17 4.31 -6.87
N VAL A 40 5.37 4.44 -6.30
CA VAL A 40 6.54 4.97 -7.01
C VAL A 40 6.96 3.99 -8.10
N LEU A 41 6.98 2.69 -7.80
CA LEU A 41 7.30 1.64 -8.78
C LEU A 41 6.32 1.64 -9.96
N TRP A 42 5.01 1.74 -9.70
CA TRP A 42 4.01 1.81 -10.76
C TRP A 42 4.18 3.04 -11.66
N TYR A 43 4.39 4.22 -11.04
CA TYR A 43 4.64 5.44 -11.80
C TYR A 43 5.87 5.28 -12.70
N PHE A 44 6.94 4.70 -12.16
CA PHE A 44 8.16 4.42 -12.91
C PHE A 44 7.90 3.47 -14.09
N ILE A 45 7.20 2.34 -13.88
CA ILE A 45 6.88 1.39 -14.94
C ILE A 45 6.08 2.06 -16.07
N LYS A 46 5.12 2.93 -15.71
CA LYS A 46 4.24 3.59 -16.67
C LYS A 46 4.92 4.71 -17.47
N TYR A 47 5.73 5.54 -16.81
CA TYR A 47 6.29 6.76 -17.42
C TYR A 47 7.78 6.70 -17.70
N LYS A 48 8.50 5.73 -17.13
CA LYS A 48 9.97 5.58 -17.22
C LYS A 48 10.76 6.82 -16.79
N LYS A 49 10.21 7.61 -15.86
CA LYS A 49 10.83 8.82 -15.29
C LYS A 49 11.10 8.64 -13.80
N TRP A 50 12.25 9.11 -13.33
CA TRP A 50 12.73 8.97 -11.95
C TRP A 50 12.85 10.31 -11.21
N ASP A 51 12.79 11.42 -11.93
CA ASP A 51 13.42 12.68 -11.57
C ASP A 51 12.51 13.67 -10.84
N ASN A 52 11.24 13.32 -10.59
CA ASN A 52 10.30 14.26 -9.98
C ASN A 52 9.26 13.63 -9.05
N LEU A 53 9.56 13.60 -7.75
CA LEU A 53 8.61 13.19 -6.70
C LEU A 53 7.32 14.03 -6.68
N LYS A 54 7.39 15.30 -7.12
CA LYS A 54 6.22 16.18 -7.22
C LYS A 54 5.28 15.72 -8.34
N GLU A 55 5.81 15.21 -9.44
CA GLU A 55 4.98 14.63 -10.51
C GLU A 55 4.31 13.33 -10.08
N ILE A 56 5.02 12.47 -9.32
CA ILE A 56 4.43 11.26 -8.73
C ILE A 56 3.28 11.65 -7.81
N TYR A 57 3.51 12.62 -6.93
CA TYR A 57 2.47 13.14 -6.04
C TYR A 57 1.26 13.66 -6.83
N ASN A 58 1.51 14.52 -7.82
CA ASN A 58 0.47 15.10 -8.66
C ASN A 58 -0.32 14.02 -9.42
N TYR A 59 0.37 12.99 -9.90
CA TYR A 59 -0.23 11.86 -10.58
C TYR A 59 -1.25 11.16 -9.67
N TYR A 60 -0.92 10.92 -8.39
CA TYR A 60 -1.81 10.26 -7.43
C TYR A 60 -2.90 11.17 -6.85
N THR A 61 -2.79 12.48 -7.01
CA THR A 61 -3.82 13.45 -6.60
C THR A 61 -4.79 13.84 -7.71
N ASP A 62 -4.43 13.60 -8.97
CA ASP A 62 -5.28 13.90 -10.14
C ASP A 62 -6.34 12.80 -10.31
N ASP A 63 -7.55 13.12 -9.85
CA ASP A 63 -8.67 12.19 -9.72
C ASP A 63 -9.24 11.68 -11.05
N GLU A 64 -9.02 12.39 -12.15
CA GLU A 64 -9.60 12.06 -13.46
C GLU A 64 -8.80 11.02 -14.24
N LYS A 65 -7.50 10.89 -13.96
CA LYS A 65 -6.57 10.06 -14.76
C LYS A 65 -6.32 8.67 -14.21
N ILE A 66 -6.86 8.34 -13.04
CA ILE A 66 -6.52 7.13 -12.30
C ILE A 66 -7.67 6.12 -12.32
N ARG A 67 -7.53 5.09 -13.15
CA ARG A 67 -8.32 3.87 -13.08
C ARG A 67 -7.41 2.66 -13.32
N ASP A 68 -7.69 1.57 -12.61
CA ASP A 68 -7.02 0.27 -12.76
C ASP A 68 -5.49 0.30 -12.57
N ILE A 69 -5.00 1.10 -11.61
CA ILE A 69 -3.59 1.09 -11.23
C ILE A 69 -3.23 -0.23 -10.54
N LEU A 70 -2.13 -0.85 -10.96
CA LEU A 70 -1.57 -2.00 -10.28
C LEU A 70 -0.56 -1.58 -9.21
N ASN A 71 -1.02 -1.58 -7.97
CA ASN A 71 -0.19 -1.52 -6.78
C ASN A 71 -0.07 -2.94 -6.22
N VAL A 72 1.04 -3.63 -6.49
CA VAL A 72 1.19 -5.08 -6.21
C VAL A 72 0.97 -5.39 -4.73
N PHE A 73 1.48 -4.55 -3.81
CA PHE A 73 1.35 -4.76 -2.37
C PHE A 73 -0.06 -4.45 -1.84
N HIS A 74 -0.90 -3.86 -2.69
CA HIS A 74 -2.29 -3.54 -2.40
C HIS A 74 -3.28 -4.52 -3.07
N THR A 75 -2.78 -5.66 -3.54
CA THR A 75 -3.59 -6.73 -4.12
C THR A 75 -3.95 -7.79 -3.08
N ILE A 76 -5.11 -8.42 -3.26
CA ILE A 76 -5.59 -9.49 -2.38
C ILE A 76 -4.64 -10.69 -2.37
N GLU A 77 -3.97 -10.98 -3.49
CA GLU A 77 -2.99 -12.06 -3.58
C GLU A 77 -1.78 -11.80 -2.67
N PHE A 78 -1.29 -10.54 -2.62
CA PHE A 78 -0.21 -10.16 -1.71
C PHE A 78 -0.65 -10.25 -0.25
N LEU A 79 -1.87 -9.80 0.06
CA LEU A 79 -2.41 -9.89 1.43
C LEU A 79 -2.56 -11.35 1.89
N ILE A 80 -3.07 -12.23 1.03
CA ILE A 80 -3.17 -13.67 1.32
C ILE A 80 -1.78 -14.27 1.57
N LEU A 81 -0.80 -13.97 0.71
CA LEU A 81 0.57 -14.42 0.90
C LEU A 81 1.13 -13.96 2.25
N LEU A 82 0.89 -12.70 2.62
CA LEU A 82 1.35 -12.14 3.87
C LEU A 82 0.71 -12.82 5.09
N ILE A 83 -0.60 -13.13 5.02
CA ILE A 83 -1.31 -13.88 6.06
C ILE A 83 -0.71 -15.27 6.23
N VAL A 84 -0.47 -15.99 5.11
CA VAL A 84 0.15 -17.32 5.14
C VAL A 84 1.53 -17.24 5.80
N LEU A 85 2.37 -16.27 5.41
CA LEU A 85 3.69 -16.08 6.03
C LEU A 85 3.61 -15.75 7.53
N ALA A 86 2.61 -14.99 7.97
CA ALA A 86 2.42 -14.63 9.38
C ALA A 86 2.07 -15.83 10.27
N ILE A 87 1.46 -16.88 9.71
CA ILE A 87 1.18 -18.14 10.42
C ILE A 87 2.50 -18.83 10.79
N PHE A 88 3.40 -18.98 9.81
CA PHE A 88 4.64 -19.71 9.97
C PHE A 88 5.77 -18.92 10.63
N PHE A 89 5.81 -17.60 10.41
CA PHE A 89 6.94 -16.77 10.80
C PHE A 89 6.51 -15.61 11.70
N LYS A 90 7.05 -15.58 12.93
CA LYS A 90 6.73 -14.55 13.94
C LYS A 90 6.93 -13.13 13.42
N ILE A 91 7.98 -12.89 12.64
CA ILE A 91 8.31 -11.57 12.09
C ILE A 91 7.18 -11.01 11.22
N PHE A 92 6.55 -11.88 10.42
CA PHE A 92 5.48 -11.51 9.50
C PHE A 92 4.16 -11.18 10.21
N ARG A 93 4.00 -11.55 11.48
CA ARG A 93 2.87 -11.10 12.30
C ARG A 93 2.91 -9.60 12.54
N PHE A 94 4.10 -9.05 12.82
CA PHE A 94 4.28 -7.61 12.98
C PHE A 94 4.15 -6.87 11.64
N VAL A 95 4.67 -7.46 10.56
CA VAL A 95 4.45 -6.95 9.20
C VAL A 95 2.95 -6.89 8.90
N LEU A 96 2.20 -7.96 9.17
CA LEU A 96 0.76 -8.02 8.96
C LEU A 96 -0.01 -6.97 9.76
N ILE A 97 0.43 -6.64 10.98
CA ILE A 97 -0.18 -5.56 11.77
C ILE A 97 0.02 -4.20 11.09
N GLY A 98 1.25 -3.88 10.66
CA GLY A 98 1.53 -2.61 9.99
C GLY A 98 0.83 -2.49 8.64
N VAL A 99 0.87 -3.55 7.84
CA VAL A 99 0.14 -3.66 6.57
C VAL A 99 -1.37 -3.57 6.78
N GLY A 100 -1.91 -4.28 7.77
CA GLY A 100 -3.34 -4.26 8.08
C GLY A 100 -3.82 -2.87 8.48
N PHE A 101 -3.05 -2.16 9.30
CA PHE A 101 -3.34 -0.77 9.63
C PHE A 101 -3.31 0.15 8.39
N HIS A 102 -2.32 -0.02 7.51
CA HIS A 102 -2.27 0.70 6.25
C HIS A 102 -3.54 0.49 5.41
N TYR A 103 -3.92 -0.77 5.18
CA TYR A 103 -5.14 -1.12 4.44
C TYR A 103 -6.40 -0.52 5.08
N LEU A 104 -6.49 -0.52 6.41
CA LEU A 104 -7.60 0.09 7.12
C LEU A 104 -7.72 1.58 6.80
N LEU A 105 -6.61 2.32 6.83
CA LEU A 105 -6.59 3.74 6.47
C LEU A 105 -7.01 3.97 5.02
N ASP A 106 -6.53 3.13 4.10
CA ASP A 106 -6.89 3.20 2.70
C ASP A 106 -8.39 2.95 2.48
N ILE A 107 -8.96 1.96 3.16
CA ILE A 107 -10.41 1.67 3.14
C ILE A 107 -11.20 2.85 3.69
N ILE A 108 -10.83 3.39 4.85
CA ILE A 108 -11.48 4.57 5.45
C ILE A 108 -11.46 5.75 4.48
N TYR A 109 -10.30 6.02 3.87
CA TYR A 109 -10.15 7.10 2.89
C TYR A 109 -11.04 6.88 1.67
N MET A 110 -11.03 5.67 1.08
CA MET A 110 -11.82 5.34 -0.10
C MET A 110 -13.32 5.45 0.16
N VAL A 111 -13.79 4.94 1.30
CA VAL A 111 -15.21 5.03 1.69
C VAL A 111 -15.61 6.48 1.93
N SER A 112 -14.81 7.24 2.69
CA SER A 112 -15.11 8.63 3.04
C SER A 112 -15.17 9.56 1.82
N HIS A 113 -14.38 9.26 0.79
CA HIS A 113 -14.31 10.07 -0.44
C HIS A 113 -15.05 9.45 -1.63
N LYS A 114 -15.75 8.33 -1.46
CA LYS A 114 -16.44 7.58 -2.52
C LYS A 114 -15.52 7.21 -3.72
N LYS A 115 -14.24 6.94 -3.45
CA LYS A 115 -13.19 6.70 -4.46
C LYS A 115 -13.02 5.21 -4.79
N TYR A 116 -14.10 4.53 -5.11
CA TYR A 116 -14.08 3.10 -5.43
C TYR A 116 -13.46 2.83 -6.81
N GLY A 117 -12.80 1.68 -6.99
CA GLY A 117 -12.34 1.19 -8.31
C GLY A 117 -11.10 1.90 -8.90
N ARG A 118 -10.41 2.75 -8.13
CA ARG A 118 -9.17 3.41 -8.59
C ARG A 118 -8.00 2.47 -8.79
N ARG A 119 -7.96 1.40 -7.99
CA ARG A 119 -6.87 0.45 -7.92
C ARG A 119 -7.36 -0.94 -8.26
N ALA A 120 -6.51 -1.72 -8.91
CA ALA A 120 -6.73 -3.14 -9.10
C ALA A 120 -6.69 -3.88 -7.76
N ILE A 121 -7.80 -4.52 -7.39
CA ILE A 121 -7.90 -5.31 -6.16
C ILE A 121 -7.16 -6.65 -6.29
N SER A 122 -7.05 -7.18 -7.51
CA SER A 122 -6.43 -8.48 -7.78
C SER A 122 -5.39 -8.35 -8.88
N LEU A 123 -4.18 -8.84 -8.60
CA LEU A 123 -3.08 -8.94 -9.55
C LEU A 123 -3.46 -9.85 -10.72
N ILE A 124 -4.05 -11.02 -10.43
CA ILE A 124 -4.42 -12.01 -11.45
C ILE A 124 -5.47 -11.42 -12.40
N ASN A 125 -6.50 -10.77 -11.84
CA ASN A 125 -7.55 -10.16 -12.66
C ASN A 125 -7.02 -8.99 -13.47
N TRP A 126 -6.09 -8.20 -12.93
CA TRP A 126 -5.43 -7.13 -13.65
C TRP A 126 -4.61 -7.67 -14.83
N LEU A 127 -3.81 -8.72 -14.61
CA LEU A 127 -3.03 -9.40 -15.65
C LEU A 127 -3.93 -9.95 -16.76
N LYS A 128 -5.05 -10.61 -16.43
CA LYS A 128 -6.00 -11.12 -17.43
C LYS A 128 -6.55 -10.04 -18.36
N ARG A 129 -6.85 -8.85 -17.82
CA ARG A 129 -7.36 -7.71 -18.62
C ARG A 129 -6.29 -7.00 -19.44
N ASN A 130 -5.03 -7.04 -18.98
CA ASN A 130 -3.94 -6.24 -19.56
C ASN A 130 -2.88 -7.08 -20.29
N TYR A 131 -2.93 -8.41 -20.28
CA TYR A 131 -1.93 -9.29 -20.91
C TYR A 131 -1.70 -9.00 -22.40
N LYS A 132 -2.74 -8.60 -23.14
CA LYS A 132 -2.61 -8.23 -24.56
C LYS A 132 -1.99 -6.85 -24.82
N ARG A 133 -1.79 -6.04 -23.77
CA ARG A 133 -1.28 -4.66 -23.82
C ARG A 133 0.14 -4.52 -23.25
N LEU A 134 0.66 -5.59 -22.64
CA LEU A 134 2.04 -5.70 -22.14
C LEU A 134 2.96 -6.18 -23.26
#